data_AF-A0AA85AMJ0-F1
#
_entry.id   AF-A0AA85AMJ0-F1
#
_cell.length_a   1.000
_cell.length_b   1.000
_cell.length_c   1.000
_cell.angle_alpha   90.00
_cell.angle_beta   90.00
_cell.angle_gamma   90.00
#
_symmetry.space_group_name_H-M   'P 1'
#
loop_
_entity.id
_entity.type
_entity.pdbx_description
1 polymer ?
#
loop_
_entity_poly.entity_id
_entity_poly.type
_entity_poly.pdbx_seq_one_letter_code
_entity_poly.pdbx_strand_id
1 'polypeptide(L)'
;MAICLDQVSHISHWCDTKNIPTGLLSDLLPGPVTVLLPRFSDRLQDPLSTHLLNPSDKRVGIRIPDSGFIRKLISALNEQTRFSSIVGNNVEHSSGCDKHDSTSIGGGHPLVLTSANLSGQPSAIQIEEFSEIWSSIDLIINGGPIQSDMSSKSSDCSRAGSTIIDLCNCDKSVYSVVRNGSAFNSTVAILEGRYNLSLADNFSNINN
;
A
#
# COMPACT_ATOMS: atom_id res chain seq x y z
N MET A 1 -8.88 -4.34 -2.69
CA MET A 1 -7.80 -3.60 -3.40
C MET A 1 -6.90 -2.89 -2.39
N ALA A 2 -5.65 -2.60 -2.75
CA ALA A 2 -4.70 -1.84 -1.93
C ALA A 2 -4.29 -0.55 -2.67
N ILE A 3 -3.91 0.48 -1.93
CA ILE A 3 -3.26 1.66 -2.49
C ILE A 3 -1.74 1.55 -2.36
N CYS A 4 -1.05 2.08 -3.35
CA CYS A 4 0.40 2.16 -3.42
C CYS A 4 0.86 3.58 -3.18
N LEU A 5 1.87 3.73 -2.32
CA LEU A 5 2.48 5.01 -2.00
C LEU A 5 3.99 4.95 -2.29
N ASP A 6 4.61 6.12 -2.42
CA ASP A 6 6.05 6.32 -2.62
C ASP A 6 6.85 6.33 -1.32
N GLN A 7 6.24 6.77 -0.21
CA GLN A 7 6.90 6.96 1.08
C GLN A 7 6.06 6.48 2.27
N VAL A 8 6.73 5.95 3.30
CA VAL A 8 6.09 5.50 4.54
C VAL A 8 5.45 6.66 5.30
N SER A 9 6.06 7.85 5.26
CA SER A 9 5.54 9.07 5.89
C SER A 9 4.19 9.51 5.35
N HIS A 10 3.80 9.06 4.15
CA HIS A 10 2.50 9.40 3.56
C HIS A 10 1.35 8.53 4.10
N ILE A 11 1.63 7.40 4.76
CA ILE A 11 0.61 6.43 5.19
C ILE A 11 -0.41 7.04 6.14
N SER A 12 0.04 7.87 7.09
CA SER A 12 -0.84 8.46 8.11
C SER A 12 -1.85 9.45 7.53
N HIS A 13 -1.71 9.87 6.28
CA HIS A 13 -2.72 10.64 5.58
C HIS A 13 -3.92 9.79 5.13
N TRP A 14 -3.71 8.50 4.85
CA TRP A 14 -4.71 7.63 4.24
C TRP A 14 -5.39 6.68 5.21
N CYS A 15 -4.83 6.46 6.40
CA CYS A 15 -5.31 5.48 7.38
C CYS A 15 -5.06 5.93 8.81
N ASP A 16 -5.85 5.39 9.74
CA ASP A 16 -5.61 5.57 11.17
C ASP A 16 -4.40 4.72 11.60
N THR A 17 -3.34 5.41 12.03
CA THR A 17 -2.07 4.81 12.45
C THR A 17 -1.79 4.99 13.94
N LYS A 18 -2.75 5.52 14.72
CA LYS A 18 -2.52 5.93 16.12
C LYS A 18 -2.02 4.81 17.03
N ASN A 19 -2.42 3.57 16.75
CA ASN A 19 -2.10 2.38 17.54
C ASN A 19 -0.96 1.55 16.95
N ILE A 20 -0.31 2.04 15.89
CA ILE A 20 0.79 1.32 15.26
C ILE A 20 2.10 1.65 15.99
N PRO A 21 2.88 0.66 16.45
CA PRO A 21 4.16 0.90 17.10
C PRO A 21 5.09 1.77 16.25
N THR A 22 5.75 2.74 16.89
CA THR A 22 6.71 3.63 16.22
C THR A 22 7.81 2.81 15.55
N GLY A 23 8.07 3.08 14.27
CA GLY A 23 9.09 2.38 13.48
C GLY A 23 8.58 1.14 12.75
N LEU A 24 7.47 0.51 13.19
CA LEU A 24 7.00 -0.75 12.62
C LEU A 24 6.76 -0.67 11.11
N LEU A 25 6.08 0.38 10.66
CA LEU A 25 5.80 0.56 9.23
C LEU A 25 7.09 0.74 8.41
N SER A 26 8.09 1.44 8.95
CA SER A 26 9.39 1.66 8.29
C SER A 26 10.25 0.41 8.27
N ASP A 27 10.10 -0.49 9.25
CA ASP A 27 10.79 -1.79 9.26
C ASP A 27 10.18 -2.79 8.27
N LEU A 28 8.90 -2.63 7.92
CA LEU A 28 8.18 -3.50 6.98
C LEU A 28 8.13 -2.96 5.54
N LEU A 29 8.22 -1.65 5.37
CA LEU A 29 8.04 -0.93 4.12
C LEU A 29 9.16 0.11 3.92
N PRO A 30 9.65 0.33 2.68
CA PRO A 30 9.30 -0.35 1.44
C PRO A 30 9.68 -1.83 1.41
N GLY A 31 8.91 -2.65 0.71
CA GLY A 31 9.24 -4.07 0.58
C GLY A 31 8.11 -4.95 0.05
N PRO A 32 8.33 -6.28 0.01
CA PRO A 32 7.35 -7.28 -0.39
C PRO A 32 6.23 -7.54 0.66
N VAL A 33 5.88 -6.56 1.49
CA VAL A 33 4.75 -6.62 2.45
C VAL A 33 3.58 -5.70 2.04
N THR A 34 2.35 -6.15 2.24
CA THR A 34 1.16 -5.31 2.20
C THR A 34 0.58 -5.28 3.61
N VAL A 35 0.38 -4.09 4.17
CA VAL A 35 -0.19 -3.93 5.51
C VAL A 35 -1.66 -3.53 5.40
N LEU A 36 -2.53 -4.18 6.16
CA LEU A 36 -3.91 -3.72 6.35
C LEU A 36 -3.95 -2.88 7.62
N LEU A 37 -4.39 -1.64 7.47
CA LEU A 37 -4.49 -0.66 8.55
C LEU A 37 -5.96 -0.26 8.75
N PRO A 38 -6.34 0.18 9.97
CA PRO A 38 -7.66 0.71 10.21
C PRO A 38 -7.95 1.92 9.31
N ARG A 39 -9.12 1.91 8.68
CA ARG A 39 -9.68 3.11 8.05
C ARG A 39 -10.07 4.11 9.14
N PHE A 40 -10.01 5.40 8.83
CA PHE A 40 -10.52 6.42 9.75
C PHE A 40 -12.01 6.16 10.06
N SER A 41 -12.34 6.16 11.36
CA SER A 41 -13.74 6.00 11.80
C SER A 41 -14.62 7.20 11.43
N ASP A 42 -14.01 8.39 11.38
CA ASP A 42 -14.66 9.62 10.94
C ASP A 42 -14.50 9.79 9.43
N ARG A 43 -15.62 9.77 8.70
CA ARG A 43 -15.63 9.91 7.23
C ARG A 43 -15.14 11.27 6.76
N LEU A 44 -15.21 12.31 7.59
CA LEU A 44 -14.68 13.63 7.23
C LEU A 44 -13.15 13.66 7.18
N GLN A 45 -12.50 12.69 7.83
CA GLN A 45 -11.05 12.53 7.86
C GLN A 45 -10.56 11.47 6.86
N ASP A 46 -11.46 10.75 6.19
CA ASP A 46 -11.11 9.72 5.22
C ASP A 46 -11.00 10.31 3.80
N PRO A 47 -9.79 10.54 3.27
CA PRO A 47 -9.61 11.06 1.93
C PRO A 47 -9.96 10.02 0.85
N LEU A 48 -10.08 8.74 1.20
CA LEU A 48 -10.50 7.71 0.28
C LEU A 48 -12.03 7.71 0.21
N SER A 49 -12.58 8.13 -0.93
CA SER A 49 -14.02 8.04 -1.14
C SER A 49 -14.47 6.59 -0.96
N THR A 50 -15.32 6.35 0.04
CA THR A 50 -15.77 5.00 0.41
C THR A 50 -16.45 4.29 -0.77
N HIS A 51 -16.98 5.03 -1.75
CA HIS A 51 -17.63 4.44 -2.92
C HIS A 51 -16.68 3.83 -3.97
N LEU A 52 -15.39 4.20 -3.98
CA LEU A 52 -14.45 3.75 -5.03
C LEU A 52 -13.51 2.63 -4.56
N LEU A 53 -13.19 2.57 -3.26
CA LEU A 53 -12.20 1.63 -2.72
C LEU A 53 -12.71 0.89 -1.50
N ASN A 54 -13.09 -0.39 -1.70
CA ASN A 54 -13.57 -1.33 -0.69
C ASN A 54 -14.65 -0.71 0.26
N PRO A 55 -15.84 -0.34 -0.23
CA PRO A 55 -16.85 0.43 0.53
C PRO A 55 -17.29 -0.15 1.88
N SER A 56 -17.20 -1.47 2.01
CA SER A 56 -17.64 -2.21 3.18
C SER A 56 -16.50 -2.73 4.05
N ASP A 57 -15.24 -2.52 3.64
CA ASP A 57 -14.08 -2.94 4.42
C ASP A 57 -13.60 -1.78 5.30
N LYS A 58 -13.52 -2.06 6.60
CA LYS A 58 -13.02 -1.12 7.62
C LYS A 58 -11.50 -0.98 7.60
N ARG A 59 -10.83 -1.68 6.68
CA ARG A 59 -9.39 -1.68 6.53
C ARG A 59 -8.99 -1.09 5.19
N VAL A 60 -7.82 -0.49 5.16
CA VAL A 60 -7.17 -0.02 3.95
C VAL A 60 -5.89 -0.83 3.77
N GLY A 61 -5.76 -1.47 2.62
CA GLY A 61 -4.51 -2.13 2.24
C GLY A 61 -3.51 -1.10 1.73
N ILE A 62 -2.34 -1.04 2.33
CA ILE A 62 -1.23 -0.17 1.96
C ILE A 62 -0.07 -1.01 1.43
N ARG A 63 0.49 -0.55 0.32
CA ARG A 63 1.66 -1.14 -0.33
C ARG A 63 2.69 -0.05 -0.63
N ILE A 64 3.96 -0.30 -0.31
CA ILE A 64 5.07 0.52 -0.76
C ILE A 64 6.13 -0.45 -1.26
N PRO A 65 6.22 -0.72 -2.57
CA PRO A 65 7.18 -1.67 -3.10
C PRO A 65 8.58 -1.09 -3.00
N ASP A 66 9.57 -1.94 -2.70
CA ASP A 66 10.97 -1.58 -2.86
C ASP A 66 11.38 -1.61 -4.34
N SER A 67 10.83 -0.67 -5.10
CA SER A 67 11.06 -0.49 -6.52
C SER A 67 11.32 0.98 -6.78
N GLY A 68 12.55 1.31 -7.18
CA GLY A 68 12.93 2.69 -7.51
C GLY A 68 12.08 3.28 -8.63
N PHE A 69 11.64 2.46 -9.60
CA PHE A 69 10.75 2.88 -10.67
C PHE A 69 9.36 3.27 -10.13
N ILE A 70 8.69 2.36 -9.41
CA ILE A 70 7.32 2.61 -8.92
C ILE A 70 7.29 3.79 -7.94
N ARG A 71 8.27 3.89 -7.04
CA ARG A 71 8.34 5.01 -6.09
C ARG A 71 8.55 6.35 -6.80
N LYS A 72 9.43 6.41 -7.82
CA LYS A 72 9.62 7.62 -8.63
C LYS A 72 8.40 7.97 -9.47
N LEU A 73 7.71 6.98 -10.04
CA LEU A 73 6.47 7.20 -10.79
C LEU A 73 5.41 7.85 -9.90
N ILE A 74 5.17 7.30 -8.70
CA ILE A 74 4.20 7.85 -7.75
C ILE A 74 4.60 9.24 -7.26
N SER A 75 5.89 9.46 -6.99
CA SER A 75 6.42 10.79 -6.64
C SER A 75 6.17 11.81 -7.76
N ALA A 76 6.41 11.44 -9.02
CA ALA A 76 6.18 12.31 -10.17
C ALA A 76 4.69 12.62 -10.37
N LEU A 77 3.80 11.64 -10.18
CA LEU A 77 2.34 11.86 -10.22
C LEU A 77 1.91 12.86 -9.13
N ASN A 78 2.45 12.73 -7.93
CA ASN A 78 2.21 13.65 -6.82
C ASN A 78 2.65 15.08 -7.17
N GLU A 79 3.85 15.26 -7.71
CA GLU A 79 4.34 16.56 -8.18
C GLU A 79 3.42 17.17 -9.24
N GLN A 80 3.03 16.41 -10.26
CA GLN A 80 2.14 16.87 -11.33
C GLN A 80 0.78 17.34 -10.78
N THR A 81 0.17 16.59 -9.86
CA THR A 81 -1.11 16.99 -9.27
C THR A 81 -1.02 18.32 -8.51
N ARG A 82 0.11 18.61 -7.86
CA ARG A 82 0.32 19.90 -7.18
C ARG A 82 0.46 21.06 -8.15
N PHE A 83 1.14 20.85 -9.29
CA PHE A 83 1.27 21.90 -10.32
C PHE A 83 -0.08 22.29 -10.93
N SER A 84 -0.96 21.32 -11.20
CA SER A 84 -2.32 21.60 -11.70
C SER A 84 -3.15 22.41 -10.72
N SER A 85 -3.02 22.17 -9.41
CA SER A 85 -3.72 22.95 -8.37
C SER A 85 -3.22 24.40 -8.27
N ILE A 86 -1.93 24.65 -8.51
CA ILE A 86 -1.36 26.01 -8.45
C ILE A 86 -1.80 26.83 -9.68
N VAL A 87 -1.79 26.24 -10.88
CA VAL A 87 -2.16 26.97 -12.11
C VAL A 87 -3.65 27.28 -12.17
N GLY A 88 -4.51 26.40 -11.62
CA GLY A 88 -5.96 26.63 -11.55
C GLY A 88 -6.40 27.79 -10.64
N ASN A 89 -5.56 28.18 -9.67
CA ASN A 89 -5.89 29.21 -8.66
C ASN A 89 -5.32 30.61 -8.99
N ASN A 90 -4.59 30.79 -10.09
CA ASN A 90 -3.91 32.05 -10.43
C ASN A 90 -4.69 32.97 -11.39
N VAL A 91 -6.04 32.93 -11.40
CA VAL A 91 -6.87 33.86 -12.20
C VAL A 91 -7.52 34.98 -11.38
N GLU A 92 -7.33 35.06 -10.05
CA GLU A 92 -7.87 36.18 -9.27
C GLU A 92 -6.81 37.04 -8.57
N HIS A 93 -7.06 38.34 -8.66
CA HIS A 93 -6.25 39.50 -8.33
C HIS A 93 -5.42 39.39 -7.03
N SER A 94 -4.15 39.76 -7.15
CA SER A 94 -3.23 39.97 -6.04
C SER A 94 -3.49 41.31 -5.33
N SER A 95 -3.88 41.24 -4.05
CA SER A 95 -3.55 42.25 -3.04
C SER A 95 -3.72 41.67 -1.63
N GLY A 96 -2.63 41.33 -0.95
CA GLY A 96 -2.69 40.94 0.46
C GLY A 96 -1.48 40.14 0.92
N CYS A 97 -0.63 40.79 1.70
CA CYS A 97 0.46 40.19 2.44
C CYS A 97 -0.08 39.29 3.55
N ASP A 98 -0.18 37.99 3.31
CA ASP A 98 -0.33 37.00 4.37
C ASP A 98 0.53 35.77 4.05
N LYS A 99 1.61 35.62 4.83
CA LYS A 99 2.37 34.37 4.93
C LYS A 99 1.55 33.39 5.77
N HIS A 100 0.40 32.95 5.25
CA HIS A 100 -0.25 31.76 5.77
C HIS A 100 0.28 30.56 4.99
N ASP A 101 1.16 29.86 5.70
CA ASP A 101 1.58 28.47 5.52
C ASP A 101 1.03 27.78 4.27
N SER A 102 1.91 27.59 3.27
CA SER A 102 1.66 26.70 2.15
C SER A 102 1.41 25.30 2.71
N THR A 103 0.15 24.98 2.96
CA THR A 103 -0.30 23.70 3.50
C THR A 103 0.29 22.62 2.60
N SER A 104 1.30 21.93 3.12
CA SER A 104 1.87 20.77 2.47
C SER A 104 0.72 19.80 2.18
N ILE A 105 0.39 19.61 0.90
CA ILE A 105 -0.51 18.55 0.44
C ILE A 105 0.25 17.24 0.75
N GLY A 106 0.25 16.80 2.01
CA GLY A 106 1.32 15.99 2.62
C GLY A 106 1.15 14.47 2.49
N GLY A 107 0.16 14.00 1.73
CA GLY A 107 -0.22 12.60 1.65
C GLY A 107 0.35 11.80 0.48
N GLY A 108 1.12 12.40 -0.43
CA GLY A 108 1.51 11.71 -1.66
C GLY A 108 0.34 11.51 -2.64
N HIS A 109 0.57 10.74 -3.70
CA HIS A 109 -0.45 10.38 -4.69
C HIS A 109 -0.73 8.88 -4.61
N PRO A 110 -1.92 8.41 -4.21
CA PRO A 110 -2.19 7.00 -4.08
C PRO A 110 -2.44 6.39 -5.46
N LEU A 111 -1.71 5.32 -5.80
CA LEU A 111 -2.00 4.52 -6.99
C LEU A 111 -2.72 3.25 -6.56
N VAL A 112 -3.94 3.02 -7.05
CA VAL A 112 -4.68 1.78 -6.76
C VAL A 112 -4.00 0.63 -7.50
N LEU A 113 -3.66 -0.43 -6.78
CA LEU A 113 -3.06 -1.62 -7.36
C LEU A 113 -3.97 -2.84 -7.27
N THR A 114 -4.06 -3.54 -8.40
CA THR A 114 -4.45 -4.94 -8.49
C THR A 114 -3.25 -5.74 -9.00
N SER A 115 -3.28 -7.06 -8.91
CA SER A 115 -2.34 -7.86 -9.69
C SER A 115 -2.66 -7.66 -11.19
N ALA A 116 -1.62 -7.59 -12.03
CA ALA A 116 -1.77 -7.39 -13.47
C ALA A 116 -2.13 -8.71 -14.16
N ASN A 117 -3.33 -9.21 -13.91
CA ASN A 117 -3.87 -10.42 -14.51
C ASN A 117 -5.40 -10.41 -14.48
N LEU A 118 -6.04 -11.21 -15.33
CA LEU A 118 -7.47 -11.47 -15.22
C LEU A 118 -7.80 -12.08 -13.85
N SER A 119 -8.94 -11.69 -13.27
CA SER A 119 -9.36 -12.20 -11.96
C SER A 119 -9.38 -13.73 -11.94
N GLY A 120 -8.74 -14.32 -10.92
CA GLY A 120 -8.61 -15.78 -10.78
C GLY A 120 -7.40 -16.40 -11.48
N GLN A 121 -6.66 -15.66 -12.30
CA GLN A 121 -5.42 -16.14 -12.91
C GLN A 121 -4.20 -16.00 -11.97
N PRO A 122 -3.11 -16.76 -12.20
CA PRO A 122 -1.85 -16.57 -11.50
C PRO A 122 -1.34 -15.14 -11.62
N SER A 123 -0.61 -14.67 -10.61
CA SER A 123 0.06 -13.37 -10.69
C SER A 123 1.09 -13.38 -11.82
N ALA A 124 1.02 -12.38 -12.70
CA ALA A 124 1.95 -12.22 -13.81
C ALA A 124 3.34 -11.85 -13.29
N ILE A 125 4.37 -12.58 -13.75
CA ILE A 125 5.78 -12.29 -13.44
C ILE A 125 6.55 -11.71 -14.63
N GLN A 126 5.94 -11.68 -15.81
CA GLN A 126 6.46 -11.07 -17.04
C GLN A 126 5.27 -10.55 -17.87
N ILE A 127 5.51 -9.62 -18.79
CA ILE A 127 4.40 -8.89 -19.42
C ILE A 127 3.53 -9.76 -20.33
N GLU A 128 4.13 -10.79 -20.90
CA GLU A 128 3.49 -11.73 -21.84
C GLU A 128 2.40 -12.56 -21.15
N GLU A 129 2.46 -12.72 -19.82
CA GLU A 129 1.47 -13.49 -19.04
C GLU A 129 0.11 -12.79 -18.93
N PHE A 130 0.00 -11.51 -19.31
CA PHE A 130 -1.27 -10.79 -19.40
C PHE A 130 -1.53 -10.24 -20.81
N SER A 131 -0.95 -10.85 -21.85
CA SER A 131 -1.09 -10.38 -23.23
C SER A 131 -2.53 -10.28 -23.73
N GLU A 132 -3.43 -11.08 -23.15
CA GLU A 132 -4.87 -11.12 -23.48
C GLU A 132 -5.58 -9.79 -23.23
N ILE A 133 -5.09 -8.96 -22.31
CA ILE A 133 -5.70 -7.67 -21.96
C ILE A 133 -4.95 -6.47 -22.55
N TRP A 134 -3.87 -6.68 -23.30
CA TRP A 134 -3.04 -5.59 -23.85
C TRP A 134 -3.83 -4.62 -24.72
N SER A 135 -4.84 -5.07 -25.45
CA SER A 135 -5.71 -4.21 -26.27
C SER A 135 -6.55 -3.22 -25.46
N SER A 136 -6.69 -3.46 -24.15
CA SER A 136 -7.54 -2.70 -23.23
C SER A 136 -6.74 -1.84 -22.25
N ILE A 137 -5.42 -1.76 -22.41
CA ILE A 137 -4.49 -1.05 -21.51
C ILE A 137 -3.83 0.09 -22.29
N ASP A 138 -3.86 1.30 -21.74
CA ASP A 138 -3.28 2.49 -22.39
C ASP A 138 -1.74 2.46 -22.45
N LEU A 139 -1.09 1.83 -21.46
CA LEU A 139 0.36 1.79 -21.34
C LEU A 139 0.85 0.50 -20.66
N ILE A 140 1.82 -0.18 -21.28
CA ILE A 140 2.54 -1.31 -20.71
C ILE A 140 4.00 -0.91 -20.52
N ILE A 141 4.50 -1.02 -19.30
CA ILE A 141 5.90 -0.76 -18.96
C ILE A 141 6.60 -2.10 -18.73
N ASN A 142 7.52 -2.45 -19.63
CA ASN A 142 8.30 -3.68 -19.50
C ASN A 142 9.59 -3.42 -18.69
N GLY A 143 9.59 -3.82 -17.42
CA GLY A 143 10.77 -3.79 -16.54
C GLY A 143 11.59 -5.08 -16.55
N GLY A 144 11.26 -6.05 -17.41
CA GLY A 144 11.79 -7.42 -17.38
C GLY A 144 11.06 -8.33 -16.38
N PRO A 145 11.45 -9.62 -16.30
CA PRO A 145 10.81 -10.59 -15.42
C PRO A 145 11.03 -10.29 -13.92
N ILE A 146 9.98 -10.50 -13.11
CA ILE A 146 10.05 -10.49 -11.66
C ILE A 146 10.72 -11.80 -11.20
N GLN A 147 12.01 -11.72 -10.85
CA GLN A 147 12.76 -12.85 -10.31
C GLN A 147 12.70 -12.84 -8.78
N SER A 148 12.42 -14.00 -8.17
CA SER A 148 12.83 -14.25 -6.78
C SER A 148 14.30 -14.69 -6.79
N ASP A 149 15.04 -14.41 -5.71
CA ASP A 149 16.48 -14.67 -5.64
C ASP A 149 16.85 -16.06 -6.19
N MET A 150 17.91 -16.09 -7.02
CA MET A 150 18.44 -17.28 -7.70
C MET A 150 18.86 -18.43 -6.77
N SER A 151 18.80 -18.24 -5.44
CA SER A 151 19.02 -19.28 -4.44
C SER A 151 17.83 -20.22 -4.24
N SER A 152 16.61 -19.81 -4.56
CA SER A 152 15.43 -20.69 -4.49
C SER A 152 15.20 -21.38 -5.84
N LYS A 153 15.58 -22.66 -5.93
CA LYS A 153 15.34 -23.53 -7.11
C LYS A 153 13.85 -23.83 -7.40
N SER A 154 12.92 -23.18 -6.72
CA SER A 154 11.47 -23.37 -6.90
C SER A 154 10.85 -22.12 -7.54
N SER A 155 10.36 -22.27 -8.77
CA SER A 155 9.58 -21.27 -9.52
C SER A 155 8.37 -20.69 -8.76
N ASP A 156 7.92 -21.38 -7.72
CA ASP A 156 6.70 -21.05 -6.96
C ASP A 156 6.89 -19.84 -6.03
N CYS A 157 8.12 -19.56 -5.57
CA CYS A 157 8.38 -18.43 -4.65
C CYS A 157 8.13 -17.07 -5.31
N SER A 158 8.47 -16.92 -6.60
CA SER A 158 8.22 -15.67 -7.35
C SER A 158 6.73 -15.35 -7.47
N ARG A 159 5.86 -16.37 -7.46
CA ARG A 159 4.40 -16.23 -7.62
C ARG A 159 3.64 -16.11 -6.31
N ALA A 160 4.29 -16.30 -5.16
CA ALA A 160 3.65 -16.19 -3.85
C ALA A 160 3.06 -14.78 -3.58
N GLY A 161 3.53 -13.77 -4.31
CA GLY A 161 3.12 -12.38 -4.13
C GLY A 161 3.57 -11.83 -2.77
N SER A 162 3.08 -10.64 -2.42
CA SER A 162 3.40 -10.02 -1.14
C SER A 162 2.80 -10.75 0.05
N THR A 163 3.52 -10.78 1.17
CA THR A 163 2.92 -11.15 2.46
C THR A 163 1.89 -10.08 2.83
N ILE A 164 0.69 -10.49 3.22
CA ILE A 164 -0.36 -9.56 3.67
C ILE A 164 -0.57 -9.76 5.17
N ILE A 165 -0.33 -8.71 5.95
CA ILE A 165 -0.55 -8.70 7.39
C ILE A 165 -1.65 -7.71 7.77
N ASP A 166 -2.49 -8.11 8.70
CA ASP A 166 -3.49 -7.24 9.33
C ASP A 166 -2.93 -6.71 10.65
N LEU A 167 -2.79 -5.40 10.74
CA LEU A 167 -2.23 -4.68 11.90
C LEU A 167 -3.32 -3.92 12.68
N CYS A 168 -4.60 -4.18 12.43
CA CYS A 168 -5.69 -3.41 13.04
C CYS A 168 -5.82 -3.60 14.55
N ASN A 169 -5.22 -4.65 15.13
CA ASN A 169 -5.30 -4.96 16.56
C ASN A 169 -3.95 -4.79 17.28
N CYS A 170 -3.06 -3.91 16.79
CA CYS A 170 -1.77 -3.65 17.44
C CYS A 170 -1.92 -3.08 18.86
N ASP A 171 -3.03 -2.41 19.19
CA ASP A 171 -3.37 -1.97 20.55
C ASP A 171 -3.48 -3.13 21.54
N LYS A 172 -3.79 -4.33 21.05
CA LYS A 172 -3.85 -5.58 21.81
C LYS A 172 -2.57 -6.40 21.70
N SER A 173 -1.51 -5.83 21.11
CA SER A 173 -0.26 -6.52 20.77
C SER A 173 -0.47 -7.74 19.87
N VAL A 174 -1.42 -7.66 18.93
CA VAL A 174 -1.80 -8.78 18.05
C VAL A 174 -1.80 -8.37 16.58
N TYR A 175 -1.36 -9.28 15.71
CA TYR A 175 -1.46 -9.16 14.24
C TYR A 175 -2.12 -10.41 13.63
N SER A 176 -2.57 -10.35 12.39
CA SER A 176 -3.04 -11.54 11.65
C SER A 176 -2.38 -11.66 10.30
N VAL A 177 -2.22 -12.89 9.80
CA VAL A 177 -1.67 -13.15 8.47
C VAL A 177 -2.82 -13.44 7.52
N VAL A 178 -3.07 -12.53 6.59
CA VAL A 178 -4.14 -12.67 5.58
C VAL A 178 -3.63 -13.45 4.37
N ARG A 179 -2.34 -13.31 4.03
CA ARG A 179 -1.69 -14.10 3.00
C ARG A 179 -0.25 -14.40 3.39
N ASN A 180 0.10 -15.68 3.37
CA ASN A 180 1.48 -16.15 3.44
C ASN A 180 2.14 -15.92 2.06
N GLY A 181 2.93 -14.84 1.96
CA GLY A 181 3.61 -14.43 0.73
C GLY A 181 5.14 -14.55 0.83
N SER A 182 5.84 -13.98 -0.14
CA SER A 182 7.29 -14.16 -0.31
C SER A 182 8.15 -13.64 0.84
N ALA A 183 7.62 -12.79 1.71
CA ALA A 183 8.34 -12.23 2.86
C ALA A 183 7.76 -12.65 4.21
N PHE A 184 7.04 -13.77 4.26
CA PHE A 184 6.37 -14.22 5.48
C PHE A 184 7.33 -14.37 6.66
N ASN A 185 8.40 -15.17 6.51
CA ASN A 185 9.34 -15.44 7.60
C ASN A 185 10.02 -14.15 8.13
N SER A 186 10.48 -13.28 7.23
CA SER A 186 11.12 -12.01 7.62
C SER A 186 10.13 -11.05 8.28
N THR A 187 8.88 -11.02 7.80
CA THR A 187 7.81 -10.20 8.39
C THR A 187 7.48 -10.65 9.80
N VAL A 188 7.28 -11.96 10.00
CA VAL A 188 7.00 -12.55 11.32
C VAL A 188 8.14 -12.29 12.30
N ALA A 189 9.39 -12.47 11.86
CA ALA A 189 10.56 -12.22 12.69
C ALA A 189 10.65 -10.75 13.17
N ILE A 190 10.24 -9.79 12.35
CA ILE A 190 10.16 -8.37 12.74
C ILE A 190 9.04 -8.17 13.75
N LEU A 191 7.82 -8.63 13.44
CA LEU A 191 6.62 -8.41 14.26
C LEU A 191 6.78 -8.99 15.68
N GLU A 192 7.23 -10.24 15.77
CA GLU A 192 7.37 -10.95 17.04
C GLU A 192 8.66 -10.55 17.75
N GLY A 193 9.78 -10.48 17.02
CA GLY A 193 11.10 -10.27 17.63
C GLY A 193 11.39 -8.84 18.04
N ARG A 194 10.91 -7.83 17.30
CA ARG A 194 11.21 -6.41 17.60
C ARG A 194 10.05 -5.67 18.24
N TYR A 195 8.82 -6.02 17.89
CA TYR A 195 7.62 -5.30 18.32
C TYR A 195 6.75 -6.08 19.32
N ASN A 196 7.14 -7.31 19.67
CA ASN A 196 6.44 -8.16 20.63
C ASN A 196 4.95 -8.34 20.30
N LEU A 197 4.61 -8.33 19.01
CA LEU A 197 3.26 -8.63 18.54
C LEU A 197 3.10 -10.14 18.42
N SER A 198 1.96 -10.67 18.85
CA SER A 198 1.63 -12.09 18.72
C SER A 198 0.68 -12.33 17.57
N LEU A 199 0.82 -13.47 16.88
CA LEU A 199 -0.16 -13.89 15.89
C LEU A 199 -1.51 -14.08 16.59
N ALA A 200 -2.58 -13.54 16.02
CA ALA A 200 -3.92 -13.72 16.54
C ALA A 200 -4.23 -15.21 16.58
N ASP A 201 -4.45 -15.74 17.78
CA ASP A 201 -5.10 -17.04 17.90
C ASP A 201 -6.43 -16.95 17.17
N ASN A 202 -6.68 -17.87 16.24
CA ASN A 202 -8.00 -18.04 15.68
C ASN A 202 -8.93 -18.39 16.85
N PHE A 203 -9.56 -17.40 17.48
CA PHE A 203 -10.73 -17.60 18.34
C PHE A 203 -11.93 -17.98 17.47
N SER A 204 -11.77 -18.99 16.62
CA SER A 204 -12.83 -19.81 16.07
C SER A 204 -12.96 -21.03 16.98
N ASN A 205 -13.41 -20.78 18.21
CA ASN A 205 -14.34 -21.65 18.91
C ASN A 205 -15.42 -20.73 19.47
N ILE A 206 -16.36 -20.37 18.60
CA ILE A 206 -17.69 -19.96 19.03
C ILE A 206 -18.28 -21.22 19.68
N ASN A 207 -18.12 -21.33 20.99
CA ASN A 207 -18.86 -22.28 21.80
C ASN A 207 -20.26 -21.71 22.07
N ASN A 208 -21.25 -22.56 21.78
CA ASN A 208 -22.65 -22.62 22.25
C ASN A 208 -23.66 -21.68 21.60
#